data_AF-A0A9D8P5G7-F1
#
_entry.id   AF-A0A9D8P5G7-F1
#
_cell.length_a   1.000
_cell.length_b   1.000
_cell.length_c   1.000
_cell.angle_alpha   90.00
_cell.angle_beta   90.00
_cell.angle_gamma   90.00
#
_symmetry.space_group_name_H-M   'P 1'
#
loop_
_entity.id
_entity.type
_entity.pdbx_description
1 polymer ?
#
loop_
_entity_poly.entity_id
_entity_poly.type
_entity_poly.pdbx_seq_one_letter_code
_entity_poly.pdbx_strand_id
1 'polypeptide(L)'
;MQNLEDVKGALRRVQDYTGKLAELTALKVQKFAKKTGIGPLTVEEFNVAQQANAAIEVKKDSNAYVPVGLNIDKLVFRPIFDRLASIGHAANNHALELQHLLSTLSQQKNLLSSIPSVAPVDGWVTSGFGTRVSPFTGERTAHAGVDIAAPVGTPILAPADGVVIFTGAKAGFGNFVMIAHGYGVVTRYGHNHQNLVQPGQKVSRGEQIATVGETGRATGPHLHYEVVINGRLENPQKFILDMADVYRIY
;
A
#
# COMPACT_ATOMS: atom_id res chain seq x y z
N MET A 1 -11.79 -10.49 28.87
CA MET A 1 -12.49 -11.31 27.85
C MET A 1 -12.54 -10.67 26.46
N GLN A 2 -12.32 -9.35 26.30
CA GLN A 2 -12.34 -8.64 25.00
C GLN A 2 -11.33 -9.18 23.96
N ASN A 3 -10.08 -9.46 24.38
CA ASN A 3 -8.98 -9.85 23.48
C ASN A 3 -9.21 -11.16 22.70
N LEU A 4 -10.02 -12.08 23.21
CA LEU A 4 -10.20 -13.40 22.58
C LEU A 4 -11.15 -13.33 21.37
N GLU A 5 -12.13 -12.43 21.41
CA GLU A 5 -13.08 -12.22 20.30
C GLU A 5 -12.42 -11.45 19.15
N ASP A 6 -11.53 -10.50 19.46
CA ASP A 6 -10.75 -9.78 18.45
C ASP A 6 -9.78 -10.70 17.70
N VAL A 7 -9.16 -11.65 18.40
CA VAL A 7 -8.29 -12.68 17.80
C VAL A 7 -9.07 -13.65 16.92
N LYS A 8 -10.27 -14.10 17.34
CA LYS A 8 -11.14 -14.93 16.50
C LYS A 8 -11.61 -14.19 15.24
N GLY A 9 -11.90 -12.89 15.36
CA GLY A 9 -12.25 -12.04 14.23
C GLY A 9 -11.11 -11.89 13.23
N ALA A 10 -9.86 -11.76 13.72
CA ALA A 10 -8.67 -11.74 12.87
C ALA A 10 -8.44 -13.08 12.15
N LEU A 11 -8.60 -14.19 12.86
CA LEU A 11 -8.49 -15.55 12.30
C LEU A 11 -9.51 -15.80 11.18
N ARG A 12 -10.76 -15.37 11.37
CA ARG A 12 -11.82 -15.50 10.37
C ARG A 12 -11.50 -14.70 9.10
N ARG A 13 -10.97 -13.47 9.26
CA ARG A 13 -10.52 -12.66 8.12
C ARG A 13 -9.36 -13.32 7.37
N VAL A 14 -8.39 -13.91 8.09
CA VAL A 14 -7.28 -14.66 7.46
C VAL A 14 -7.82 -15.84 6.66
N GLN A 15 -8.76 -16.60 7.22
CA GLN A 15 -9.42 -17.71 6.50
C GLN A 15 -10.14 -17.22 5.24
N ASP A 16 -10.89 -16.11 5.32
CA ASP A 16 -11.56 -15.52 4.15
C ASP A 16 -10.56 -15.06 3.07
N TYR A 17 -9.40 -14.52 3.48
CA TYR A 17 -8.31 -14.17 2.56
C TYR A 17 -7.70 -15.39 1.88
N THR A 18 -7.49 -16.49 2.62
CA THR A 18 -6.98 -17.74 2.04
C THR A 18 -7.94 -18.34 1.02
N GLY A 19 -9.25 -18.27 1.26
CA GLY A 19 -10.27 -18.70 0.30
C GLY A 19 -10.25 -17.87 -0.99
N LYS A 20 -10.19 -16.54 -0.87
CA LYS A 20 -10.07 -15.63 -2.03
C LYS A 20 -8.79 -15.84 -2.83
N LEU A 21 -7.67 -16.14 -2.16
CA LEU A 21 -6.41 -16.48 -2.81
C LEU A 21 -6.49 -17.79 -3.59
N ALA A 22 -7.16 -18.81 -3.04
CA ALA A 22 -7.39 -20.07 -3.73
C ALA A 22 -8.25 -19.87 -4.99
N GLU A 23 -9.32 -19.08 -4.91
CA GLU A 23 -10.15 -18.72 -6.08
C GLU A 23 -9.35 -17.96 -7.15
N LEU A 24 -8.55 -16.97 -6.76
CA LEU A 24 -7.67 -16.23 -7.67
C LEU A 24 -6.65 -17.13 -8.36
N THR A 25 -6.13 -18.12 -7.63
CA THR A 25 -5.18 -19.09 -8.16
C THR A 25 -5.86 -20.01 -9.17
N ALA A 26 -7.05 -20.52 -8.85
CA ALA A 26 -7.86 -21.30 -9.78
C ALA A 26 -8.20 -20.50 -11.05
N LEU A 27 -8.58 -19.23 -10.92
CA LEU A 27 -8.84 -18.31 -12.05
C LEU A 27 -7.61 -18.08 -12.92
N LYS A 28 -6.41 -17.95 -12.32
CA LYS A 28 -5.15 -17.81 -13.07
C LYS A 28 -4.80 -19.08 -13.82
N VAL A 29 -4.95 -20.25 -13.20
CA VAL A 29 -4.74 -21.56 -13.82
C VAL A 29 -5.71 -21.76 -14.99
N GLN A 30 -6.98 -21.38 -14.82
CA GLN A 30 -8.00 -21.47 -15.86
C GLN A 30 -7.72 -20.51 -17.04
N LYS A 31 -7.27 -19.28 -16.75
CA LYS A 31 -6.81 -18.32 -17.78
C LYS A 31 -5.58 -18.83 -18.53
N PHE A 32 -4.64 -19.46 -17.83
CA PHE A 32 -3.44 -20.05 -18.42
C PHE A 32 -3.81 -21.21 -19.34
N ALA A 33 -4.62 -22.15 -18.88
CA ALA A 33 -5.14 -23.28 -19.66
C ALA A 33 -5.85 -22.82 -20.94
N LYS A 34 -6.67 -21.76 -20.85
CA LYS A 34 -7.36 -21.16 -22.00
C LYS A 34 -6.41 -20.48 -22.99
N LYS A 35 -5.25 -20.00 -22.55
CA LYS A 35 -4.25 -19.31 -23.37
C LYS A 35 -3.26 -20.27 -24.04
N THR A 36 -2.89 -21.35 -23.37
CA THR A 36 -1.87 -22.31 -23.85
C THR A 36 -2.47 -23.58 -24.46
N GLY A 37 -3.77 -23.84 -24.25
CA GLY A 37 -4.41 -25.11 -24.62
C GLY A 37 -3.97 -26.29 -23.74
N ILE A 38 -3.11 -26.04 -22.73
CA ILE A 38 -2.58 -27.04 -21.81
C ILE A 38 -3.14 -26.72 -20.43
N GLY A 39 -4.20 -27.44 -20.05
CA GLY A 39 -4.78 -27.39 -18.70
C GLY A 39 -4.10 -28.36 -17.73
N PRO A 40 -4.33 -28.23 -16.42
CA PRO A 40 -4.05 -29.33 -15.50
C PRO A 40 -4.84 -30.56 -15.93
N LEU A 41 -4.20 -31.73 -15.94
CA LEU A 41 -4.83 -33.01 -16.28
C LEU A 41 -6.14 -33.17 -15.50
N THR A 42 -7.23 -33.41 -16.20
CA THR A 42 -8.49 -33.78 -15.57
C THR A 42 -8.35 -35.14 -14.89
N VAL A 43 -9.19 -35.41 -13.89
CA VAL A 43 -9.20 -36.71 -13.19
C VAL A 43 -9.47 -37.85 -14.19
N GLU A 44 -10.25 -37.60 -15.24
CA GLU A 44 -10.46 -38.55 -16.35
C GLU A 44 -9.20 -38.72 -17.22
N GLU A 45 -8.52 -37.65 -17.63
CA GLU A 45 -7.26 -37.78 -18.39
C GLU A 45 -6.16 -38.46 -17.56
N PHE A 46 -6.15 -38.24 -16.25
CA PHE A 46 -5.27 -38.92 -15.31
C PHE A 46 -5.60 -40.41 -15.18
N ASN A 47 -6.88 -40.77 -15.11
CA ASN A 47 -7.34 -42.16 -15.02
C ASN A 47 -7.22 -42.91 -16.36
N VAL A 48 -7.41 -42.24 -17.50
CA VAL A 48 -7.18 -42.78 -18.84
C VAL A 48 -5.68 -43.02 -19.05
N ALA A 49 -4.81 -42.12 -18.59
CA ALA A 49 -3.37 -42.35 -18.58
C ALA A 49 -2.95 -43.52 -17.66
N GLN A 50 -3.70 -43.78 -16.57
CA GLN A 50 -3.49 -44.97 -15.74
C GLN A 50 -4.03 -46.26 -16.37
N GLN A 51 -5.18 -46.24 -17.03
CA GLN A 51 -5.80 -47.41 -17.67
C GLN A 51 -5.11 -47.80 -18.99
N ALA A 52 -4.62 -46.84 -19.77
CA ALA A 52 -3.81 -47.09 -20.96
C ALA A 52 -2.50 -47.83 -20.65
N ASN A 53 -1.98 -47.67 -19.42
CA ASN A 53 -0.84 -48.43 -18.91
C ASN A 53 -1.19 -49.83 -18.40
N ALA A 54 -2.48 -50.15 -18.21
CA ALA A 54 -2.95 -51.44 -17.69
C ALA A 54 -3.47 -52.40 -18.77
N ALA A 55 -3.77 -51.93 -19.99
CA ALA A 55 -4.41 -52.71 -21.05
C ALA A 55 -3.44 -53.28 -22.11
N ILE A 56 -2.12 -53.19 -21.92
CA ILE A 56 -1.14 -53.75 -22.87
C ILE A 56 -0.94 -55.24 -22.56
N GLU A 57 -1.79 -56.09 -23.14
CA GLU A 57 -1.52 -57.53 -23.25
C GLU A 57 -0.41 -57.78 -24.27
N VAL A 58 0.77 -58.18 -23.78
CA VAL A 58 1.91 -58.53 -24.62
C VAL A 58 1.67 -59.91 -25.26
N LYS A 59 1.32 -59.93 -26.55
CA LYS A 59 1.43 -61.14 -27.38
C LYS A 59 2.91 -61.44 -27.63
N LYS A 60 3.37 -62.58 -27.11
CA LYS A 60 4.65 -63.20 -27.46
C LYS A 60 4.60 -63.65 -28.92
N ASP A 61 5.38 -63.04 -29.81
CA ASP A 61 6.20 -63.81 -30.75
C ASP A 61 7.22 -62.96 -31.53
N SER A 62 8.46 -63.48 -31.51
CA SER A 62 9.62 -63.29 -32.40
C SER A 62 10.21 -61.89 -32.66
N ASN A 63 11.47 -61.77 -32.24
CA ASN A 63 12.57 -60.99 -32.84
C ASN A 63 12.43 -59.47 -32.98
N ALA A 64 12.76 -58.74 -31.91
CA ALA A 64 13.66 -57.58 -31.97
C ALA A 64 14.07 -57.13 -30.56
N TYR A 65 15.38 -57.01 -30.35
CA TYR A 65 16.07 -56.39 -29.20
C TYR A 65 16.04 -57.15 -27.84
N VAL A 66 17.26 -57.42 -27.36
CA VAL A 66 17.58 -57.99 -26.05
C VAL A 66 17.05 -57.08 -24.94
N PRO A 67 16.42 -57.63 -23.89
CA PRO A 67 15.73 -56.85 -22.87
C PRO A 67 16.75 -56.12 -22.00
N VAL A 68 16.57 -54.81 -21.79
CA VAL A 68 16.97 -54.25 -20.50
C VAL A 68 15.89 -54.67 -19.54
N GLY A 69 16.05 -55.90 -19.04
CA GLY A 69 15.27 -56.43 -17.94
C GLY A 69 15.54 -55.59 -16.71
N LEU A 70 14.68 -54.60 -16.47
CA LEU A 70 14.48 -54.07 -15.15
C LEU A 70 12.97 -54.06 -14.98
N ASN A 71 12.46 -54.89 -14.07
CA ASN A 71 11.36 -54.46 -13.23
C ASN A 71 11.84 -53.13 -12.65
N ILE A 72 11.57 -52.01 -13.33
CA ILE A 72 11.91 -50.70 -12.82
C ILE A 72 10.83 -50.42 -11.79
N ASP A 73 10.99 -51.14 -10.68
CA ASP A 73 10.05 -51.19 -9.58
C ASP A 73 9.70 -49.76 -9.23
N LYS A 74 8.44 -49.55 -8.90
CA LYS A 74 7.98 -48.32 -8.27
C LYS A 74 8.92 -47.86 -7.13
N LEU A 75 9.74 -48.76 -6.56
CA LEU A 75 10.81 -48.46 -5.60
C LEU A 75 12.01 -47.68 -6.18
N VAL A 76 12.43 -47.87 -7.44
CA VAL A 76 13.62 -47.21 -8.01
C VAL A 76 13.35 -45.74 -8.31
N PHE A 77 12.14 -45.41 -8.78
CA PHE A 77 11.76 -44.04 -9.13
C PHE A 77 11.06 -43.27 -8.00
N ARG A 78 10.54 -43.95 -6.96
CA ARG A 78 9.90 -43.29 -5.82
C ARG A 78 10.80 -42.24 -5.13
N PRO A 79 12.11 -42.48 -4.90
CA PRO A 79 13.02 -41.45 -4.39
C PRO A 79 13.13 -40.22 -5.31
N ILE A 80 13.01 -40.41 -6.62
CA ILE A 80 13.06 -39.33 -7.62
C ILE A 80 11.75 -38.53 -7.61
N PHE A 81 10.60 -39.20 -7.56
CA PHE A 81 9.29 -38.54 -7.43
C PHE A 81 9.14 -37.80 -6.10
N ASP A 82 9.59 -38.40 -4.99
CA ASP A 82 9.58 -37.77 -3.66
C ASP A 82 10.51 -36.53 -3.65
N ARG A 83 11.66 -36.58 -4.33
CA ARG A 83 12.52 -35.41 -4.55
C ARG A 83 11.87 -34.34 -5.43
N LEU A 84 11.20 -34.72 -6.52
CA LEU A 84 10.50 -33.76 -7.38
C LEU A 84 9.36 -33.08 -6.62
N ALA A 85 8.60 -33.83 -5.83
CA ALA A 85 7.57 -33.29 -4.95
C ALA A 85 8.16 -32.35 -3.90
N SER A 86 9.28 -32.72 -3.25
CA SER A 86 9.93 -31.85 -2.26
C SER A 86 10.52 -30.58 -2.87
N ILE A 87 11.08 -30.65 -4.08
CA ILE A 87 11.52 -29.48 -4.85
C ILE A 87 10.33 -28.60 -5.21
N GLY A 88 9.21 -29.19 -5.66
CA GLY A 88 7.98 -28.46 -5.95
C GLY A 88 7.41 -27.74 -4.73
N HIS A 89 7.38 -28.42 -3.58
CA HIS A 89 6.98 -27.83 -2.30
C HIS A 89 7.93 -26.70 -1.88
N ALA A 90 9.25 -26.89 -1.98
CA ALA A 90 10.24 -25.87 -1.67
C ALA A 90 10.10 -24.63 -2.58
N ALA A 91 9.92 -24.85 -3.89
CA ALA A 91 9.71 -23.77 -4.85
C ALA A 91 8.41 -23.01 -4.57
N ASN A 92 7.32 -23.69 -4.20
CA ASN A 92 6.07 -23.05 -3.82
C ASN A 92 6.20 -22.26 -2.51
N ASN A 93 6.92 -22.79 -1.52
CA ASN A 93 7.19 -22.08 -0.27
C ASN A 93 8.03 -20.82 -0.51
N HIS A 94 9.06 -20.89 -1.35
CA HIS A 94 9.85 -19.72 -1.73
C HIS A 94 9.00 -18.69 -2.50
N ALA A 95 8.10 -19.13 -3.37
CA ALA A 95 7.19 -18.22 -4.08
C ALA A 95 6.24 -17.49 -3.12
N LEU A 96 5.70 -18.20 -2.11
CA LEU A 96 4.88 -17.61 -1.06
C LEU A 96 5.67 -16.62 -0.20
N GLU A 97 6.91 -16.98 0.16
CA GLU A 97 7.79 -16.12 0.94
C GLU A 97 8.19 -14.84 0.18
N LEU A 98 8.51 -14.96 -1.11
CA LEU A 98 8.75 -13.81 -1.99
C LEU A 98 7.50 -12.93 -2.11
N GLN A 99 6.32 -13.53 -2.23
CA GLN A 99 5.06 -12.76 -2.27
C GLN A 99 4.84 -11.97 -0.97
N HIS A 100 5.11 -12.59 0.18
CA HIS A 100 5.00 -11.94 1.49
C HIS A 100 6.03 -10.82 1.66
N LEU A 101 7.26 -11.04 1.19
CA LEU A 101 8.31 -10.01 1.19
C LEU A 101 7.92 -8.82 0.33
N LEU A 102 7.45 -9.07 -0.91
CA LEU A 102 7.00 -8.01 -1.81
C LEU A 102 5.82 -7.23 -1.24
N SER A 103 4.87 -7.91 -0.57
CA SER A 103 3.78 -7.19 0.11
C SER A 103 4.29 -6.34 1.28
N THR A 104 5.26 -6.83 2.05
CA THR A 104 5.84 -6.09 3.18
C THR A 104 6.60 -4.87 2.68
N LEU A 105 7.44 -5.02 1.65
CA LEU A 105 8.17 -3.91 1.03
C LEU A 105 7.22 -2.87 0.43
N SER A 106 6.15 -3.32 -0.22
CA SER A 106 5.11 -2.43 -0.74
C SER A 106 4.42 -1.65 0.38
N GLN A 107 4.06 -2.30 1.49
CA GLN A 107 3.48 -1.63 2.66
C GLN A 107 4.45 -0.62 3.30
N GLN A 108 5.72 -0.99 3.45
CA GLN A 108 6.75 -0.08 3.98
C GLN A 108 6.93 1.14 3.07
N LYS A 109 6.99 0.92 1.75
CA LYS A 109 7.06 2.01 0.77
C LYS A 109 5.85 2.94 0.88
N ASN A 110 4.65 2.38 0.94
CA ASN A 110 3.41 3.17 1.06
C ASN A 110 3.39 3.97 2.36
N LEU A 111 3.84 3.38 3.48
CA LEU A 111 3.95 4.08 4.76
C LEU A 111 4.90 5.28 4.63
N LEU A 112 6.07 5.09 4.03
CA LEU A 112 7.04 6.18 3.85
C LEU A 112 6.51 7.30 2.94
N SER A 113 5.76 6.97 1.88
CA SER A 113 5.13 7.98 1.03
C SER A 113 3.99 8.75 1.70
N SER A 114 3.39 8.18 2.74
CA SER A 114 2.30 8.80 3.52
C SER A 114 2.80 9.76 4.61
N ILE A 115 4.11 9.80 4.90
CA ILE A 115 4.68 10.67 5.93
C ILE A 115 4.93 12.06 5.32
N PRO A 116 4.30 13.12 5.87
CA PRO A 116 4.40 14.48 5.34
C PRO A 116 5.79 15.05 5.61
N SER A 117 6.70 14.84 4.66
CA SER A 117 8.16 14.99 4.86
C SER A 117 8.75 16.14 4.04
N VAL A 118 7.92 16.95 3.37
CA VAL A 118 8.32 18.16 2.65
C VAL A 118 7.61 19.34 3.28
N ALA A 119 8.29 20.48 3.36
CA ALA A 119 7.66 21.73 3.76
C ALA A 119 6.51 22.07 2.79
N PRO A 120 5.29 22.34 3.28
CA PRO A 120 4.16 22.59 2.40
C PRO A 120 4.24 23.94 1.67
N VAL A 121 5.12 24.84 2.12
CA VAL A 121 5.39 26.13 1.47
C VAL A 121 6.82 26.55 1.80
N ASP A 122 7.46 27.26 0.88
CA ASP A 122 8.71 27.97 1.14
C ASP A 122 8.40 29.31 1.84
N GLY A 123 8.79 29.44 3.10
CA GLY A 123 8.45 30.59 3.93
C GLY A 123 8.95 30.49 5.37
N TRP A 124 8.62 31.48 6.19
CA TRP A 124 9.08 31.55 7.58
C TRP A 124 7.97 31.14 8.55
N VAL A 125 8.29 30.24 9.49
CA VAL A 125 7.36 29.90 10.58
C VAL A 125 7.22 31.11 11.50
N THR A 126 6.06 31.77 11.45
CA THR A 126 5.74 32.93 12.29
C THR A 126 5.00 32.55 13.56
N SER A 127 4.34 31.40 13.58
CA SER A 127 3.70 30.89 14.78
C SER A 127 3.69 29.37 14.86
N GLY A 128 4.21 28.85 15.97
CA GLY A 128 4.30 27.41 16.22
C GLY A 128 3.01 26.80 16.77
N PHE A 129 3.02 25.47 16.86
CA PHE A 129 1.96 24.66 17.47
C PHE A 129 1.93 24.79 19.00
N GLY A 130 0.73 24.80 19.59
CA GLY A 130 0.55 24.83 21.05
C GLY A 130 -0.04 26.13 21.59
N THR A 131 0.16 26.43 22.87
CA THR A 131 -0.49 27.57 23.52
C THR A 131 0.18 28.89 23.13
N ARG A 132 -0.59 29.83 22.59
CA ARG A 132 -0.14 31.18 22.23
C ARG A 132 -1.14 32.24 22.65
N VAL A 133 -0.72 33.51 22.64
CA VAL A 133 -1.65 34.64 22.75
C VAL A 133 -2.34 34.83 21.39
N SER A 134 -3.66 34.86 21.39
CA SER A 134 -4.50 35.08 20.22
C SER A 134 -4.26 36.49 19.68
N PRO A 135 -3.86 36.65 18.40
CA PRO A 135 -3.68 37.98 17.82
C PRO A 135 -5.01 38.72 17.61
N PHE A 136 -6.15 38.04 17.74
CA PHE A 136 -7.49 38.62 17.58
C PHE A 136 -8.14 39.03 18.90
N THR A 137 -7.83 38.35 19.99
CA THR A 137 -8.50 38.55 21.28
C THR A 137 -7.55 38.93 22.42
N GLY A 138 -6.23 38.80 22.24
CA GLY A 138 -5.24 39.03 23.30
C GLY A 138 -5.23 37.96 24.39
N GLU A 139 -6.07 36.93 24.29
CA GLU A 139 -6.19 35.85 25.27
C GLU A 139 -5.34 34.64 24.90
N ARG A 140 -4.99 33.80 25.90
CA ARG A 140 -4.30 32.53 25.63
C ARG A 140 -5.24 31.55 24.91
N THR A 141 -4.81 31.09 23.74
CA THR A 141 -5.53 30.11 22.91
C THR A 141 -4.60 29.00 22.46
N ALA A 142 -5.15 27.83 22.15
CA ALA A 142 -4.41 26.73 21.58
C ALA A 142 -4.35 26.88 20.05
N HIS A 143 -3.14 26.91 19.50
CA HIS A 143 -2.89 26.88 18.08
C HIS A 143 -2.75 25.43 17.60
N ALA A 144 -3.70 25.02 16.77
CA ALA A 144 -3.84 23.65 16.29
C ALA A 144 -2.84 23.26 15.17
N GLY A 145 -2.07 24.22 14.66
CA GLY A 145 -1.16 24.03 13.53
C GLY A 145 0.08 24.91 13.64
N VAL A 146 0.67 25.19 12.48
CA VAL A 146 1.78 26.12 12.31
C VAL A 146 1.39 27.14 11.25
N ASP A 147 1.71 28.40 11.52
CA ASP A 147 1.50 29.50 10.57
C ASP A 147 2.84 29.80 9.89
N ILE A 148 2.84 29.71 8.56
CA ILE A 148 4.03 29.91 7.72
C ILE A 148 3.77 31.13 6.84
N ALA A 149 4.49 32.23 7.11
CA ALA A 149 4.36 33.45 6.33
C ALA A 149 5.06 33.30 4.99
N ALA A 150 4.32 33.65 3.93
CA ALA A 150 4.79 33.70 2.55
C ALA A 150 3.90 34.69 1.76
N PRO A 151 4.41 35.28 0.65
CA PRO A 151 3.61 36.16 -0.19
C PRO A 151 2.33 35.49 -0.72
N VAL A 152 1.27 36.28 -0.93
CA VAL A 152 0.04 35.81 -1.60
C VAL A 152 0.41 35.23 -2.97
N GLY A 153 -0.17 34.09 -3.32
CA GLY A 153 0.11 33.38 -4.57
C GLY A 153 1.24 32.35 -4.48
N THR A 154 2.02 32.32 -3.40
CA THR A 154 3.09 31.32 -3.22
C THR A 154 2.51 29.90 -3.31
N PRO A 155 3.13 28.98 -4.08
CA PRO A 155 2.63 27.62 -4.20
C PRO A 155 2.57 26.88 -2.86
N ILE A 156 1.44 26.23 -2.59
CA ILE A 156 1.29 25.28 -1.49
C ILE A 156 1.40 23.87 -2.08
N LEU A 157 2.31 23.07 -1.56
CA LEU A 157 2.63 21.73 -2.04
C LEU A 157 2.10 20.64 -1.10
N ALA A 158 1.71 19.50 -1.65
CA ALA A 158 1.38 18.31 -0.87
C ALA A 158 2.67 17.72 -0.24
N PRO A 159 2.74 17.54 1.08
CA PRO A 159 3.93 17.06 1.78
C PRO A 159 4.14 15.54 1.64
N ALA A 160 3.12 14.82 1.15
CA ALA A 160 3.06 13.37 0.98
C ALA A 160 2.01 13.01 -0.09
N ASP A 161 2.06 11.77 -0.58
CA ASP A 161 1.05 11.24 -1.50
C ASP A 161 -0.29 11.13 -0.76
N GLY A 162 -1.41 11.40 -1.44
CA GLY A 162 -2.72 11.33 -0.79
C GLY A 162 -3.92 11.53 -1.70
N VAL A 163 -5.09 11.62 -1.06
CA VAL A 163 -6.37 11.91 -1.71
C VAL A 163 -7.00 13.11 -1.03
N VAL A 164 -7.44 14.07 -1.83
CA VAL A 164 -8.15 15.25 -1.35
C VAL A 164 -9.51 14.82 -0.80
N ILE A 165 -9.73 15.01 0.49
CA ILE A 165 -10.99 14.66 1.16
C ILE A 165 -11.94 15.87 1.29
N PHE A 166 -11.40 17.09 1.18
CA PHE A 166 -12.20 18.31 1.20
C PHE A 166 -11.47 19.46 0.49
N THR A 167 -12.22 20.29 -0.22
CA THR A 167 -11.79 21.60 -0.72
C THR A 167 -12.99 22.55 -0.71
N GLY A 168 -12.79 23.78 -0.25
CA GLY A 168 -13.85 24.80 -0.21
C GLY A 168 -13.68 25.79 0.95
N ALA A 169 -14.68 26.64 1.16
CA ALA A 169 -14.66 27.58 2.27
C ALA A 169 -15.01 26.90 3.60
N LYS A 170 -14.25 27.19 4.66
CA LYS A 170 -14.52 26.73 6.02
C LYS A 170 -14.43 27.90 6.99
N ALA A 171 -15.43 28.02 7.87
CA ALA A 171 -15.47 29.10 8.87
C ALA A 171 -14.19 29.14 9.70
N GLY A 172 -13.61 30.34 9.85
CA GLY A 172 -12.32 30.56 10.51
C GLY A 172 -11.10 30.32 9.61
N PHE A 173 -11.12 29.30 8.74
CA PHE A 173 -10.00 28.93 7.88
C PHE A 173 -10.01 29.59 6.49
N GLY A 174 -11.13 30.19 6.06
CA GLY A 174 -11.22 30.73 4.71
C GLY A 174 -11.25 29.62 3.65
N ASN A 175 -10.56 29.80 2.54
CA ASN A 175 -10.37 28.72 1.57
C ASN A 175 -9.47 27.64 2.15
N PHE A 176 -9.96 26.41 2.10
CA PHE A 176 -9.44 25.31 2.89
C PHE A 176 -9.31 24.05 2.06
N VAL A 177 -8.24 23.30 2.27
CA VAL A 177 -8.00 21.98 1.65
C VAL A 177 -7.67 20.97 2.74
N MET A 178 -8.13 19.73 2.58
CA MET A 178 -7.77 18.60 3.40
C MET A 178 -7.33 17.42 2.54
N ILE A 179 -6.22 16.79 2.90
CA ILE A 179 -5.69 15.62 2.18
C ILE A 179 -5.50 14.48 3.17
N ALA A 180 -6.03 13.31 2.83
CA ALA A 180 -5.76 12.06 3.53
C ALA A 180 -4.60 11.33 2.86
N HIS A 181 -3.54 11.05 3.62
CA HIS A 181 -2.33 10.39 3.12
C HIS A 181 -2.32 8.88 3.35
N GLY A 182 -3.35 8.34 4.03
CA GLY A 182 -3.39 6.95 4.48
C GLY A 182 -2.85 6.79 5.90
N TYR A 183 -2.98 5.59 6.46
CA TYR A 183 -2.48 5.24 7.81
C TYR A 183 -2.93 6.20 8.94
N GLY A 184 -4.10 6.84 8.78
CA GLY A 184 -4.65 7.79 9.75
C GLY A 184 -4.04 9.19 9.70
N VAL A 185 -3.20 9.49 8.71
CA VAL A 185 -2.57 10.80 8.51
C VAL A 185 -3.42 11.69 7.62
N VAL A 186 -3.72 12.89 8.11
CA VAL A 186 -4.46 13.94 7.39
C VAL A 186 -3.73 15.25 7.55
N THR A 187 -3.58 15.99 6.45
CA THR A 187 -3.04 17.36 6.45
C THR A 187 -4.12 18.36 6.08
N ARG A 188 -4.02 19.57 6.62
CA ARG A 188 -5.00 20.64 6.45
C ARG A 188 -4.32 21.95 6.12
N TYR A 189 -4.90 22.71 5.20
CA TYR A 189 -4.34 23.93 4.64
C TYR A 189 -5.40 25.01 4.67
N GLY A 190 -5.18 26.06 5.44
CA GLY A 190 -6.08 27.19 5.59
C GLY A 190 -5.49 28.50 5.10
N HIS A 191 -6.38 29.48 4.97
CA HIS A 191 -6.13 30.84 4.50
C HIS A 191 -5.69 30.92 3.04
N ASN A 192 -5.99 29.89 2.23
CA ASN A 192 -5.57 29.85 0.84
C ASN A 192 -6.13 31.03 0.04
N HIS A 193 -5.42 31.51 -0.97
CA HIS A 193 -5.97 32.43 -1.96
C HIS A 193 -6.84 31.67 -2.94
N GLN A 194 -6.30 30.59 -3.52
CA GLN A 194 -7.00 29.71 -4.45
C GLN A 194 -6.71 28.24 -4.11
N ASN A 195 -7.75 27.41 -4.19
CA ASN A 195 -7.61 25.96 -4.16
C ASN A 195 -7.53 25.44 -5.60
N LEU A 196 -6.53 24.61 -5.91
CA LEU A 196 -6.28 24.10 -7.27
C LEU A 196 -6.74 22.65 -7.46
N VAL A 197 -7.26 22.03 -6.40
CA VAL A 197 -7.64 20.61 -6.36
C VAL A 197 -9.10 20.40 -6.00
N GLN A 198 -9.62 19.23 -6.37
CA GLN A 198 -11.02 18.84 -6.18
C GLN A 198 -11.16 17.63 -5.24
N PRO A 199 -12.32 17.43 -4.56
CA PRO A 199 -12.51 16.26 -3.70
C PRO A 199 -12.40 14.97 -4.50
N GLY A 200 -11.71 13.96 -3.95
CA GLY A 200 -11.43 12.69 -4.61
C GLY A 200 -10.20 12.69 -5.53
N GLN A 201 -9.59 13.85 -5.79
CA GLN A 201 -8.35 13.93 -6.57
C GLN A 201 -7.19 13.26 -5.81
N LYS A 202 -6.43 12.42 -6.51
CA LYS A 202 -5.15 11.90 -6.02
C LYS A 202 -4.07 12.95 -6.25
N VAL A 203 -3.25 13.18 -5.24
CA VAL A 203 -2.12 14.11 -5.29
C VAL A 203 -0.83 13.39 -4.93
N SER A 204 0.25 13.76 -5.60
CA SER A 204 1.59 13.26 -5.30
C SER A 204 2.35 14.21 -4.38
N ARG A 205 3.32 13.69 -3.64
CA ARG A 205 4.27 14.50 -2.87
C ARG A 205 4.95 15.54 -3.76
N GLY A 206 4.91 16.80 -3.35
CA GLY A 206 5.42 17.95 -4.09
C GLY A 206 4.46 18.54 -5.12
N GLU A 207 3.28 17.93 -5.33
CA GLU A 207 2.26 18.48 -6.23
C GLU A 207 1.66 19.76 -5.64
N GLN A 208 1.47 20.78 -6.49
CA GLN A 208 0.84 22.03 -6.07
C GLN A 208 -0.66 21.83 -5.89
N ILE A 209 -1.16 22.15 -4.70
CA ILE A 209 -2.56 21.92 -4.30
C ILE A 209 -3.36 23.20 -4.12
N ALA A 210 -2.69 24.30 -3.82
CA ALA A 210 -3.30 25.60 -3.54
C ALA A 210 -2.24 26.70 -3.66
N THR A 211 -2.65 27.94 -3.40
CA THR A 211 -1.74 29.08 -3.25
C THR A 211 -2.00 29.79 -1.93
N VAL A 212 -0.93 30.32 -1.33
CA VAL A 212 -1.00 31.12 -0.10
C VAL A 212 -1.89 32.33 -0.30
N GLY A 213 -2.67 32.66 0.73
CA GLY A 213 -3.51 33.84 0.76
C GLY A 213 -3.67 34.40 2.16
N GLU A 214 -4.79 35.06 2.35
CA GLU A 214 -5.17 35.73 3.61
C GLU A 214 -6.69 35.61 3.85
N THR A 215 -7.31 34.56 3.32
CA THR A 215 -8.77 34.39 3.42
C THR A 215 -9.21 33.91 4.80
N GLY A 216 -10.44 34.22 5.20
CA GLY A 216 -10.96 33.83 6.52
C GLY A 216 -10.37 34.68 7.65
N ARG A 217 -9.99 34.05 8.76
CA ARG A 217 -9.49 34.76 9.94
C ARG A 217 -7.96 34.79 9.95
N ALA A 218 -7.39 35.67 9.13
CA ALA A 218 -5.96 35.89 8.98
C ALA A 218 -5.57 37.34 9.32
N THR A 219 -4.38 37.56 9.89
CA THR A 219 -3.83 38.91 10.16
C THR A 219 -2.90 39.40 9.04
N GLY A 220 -2.68 38.59 8.01
CA GLY A 220 -1.83 38.88 6.86
C GLY A 220 -1.56 37.61 6.04
N PRO A 221 -0.79 37.69 4.95
CA PRO A 221 -0.50 36.55 4.08
C PRO A 221 0.29 35.43 4.78
N HIS A 222 -0.33 34.26 4.93
CA HIS A 222 0.31 33.07 5.49
C HIS A 222 -0.47 31.79 5.14
N LEU A 223 0.21 30.65 5.23
CA LEU A 223 -0.41 29.34 5.27
C LEU A 223 -0.63 28.93 6.72
N HIS A 224 -1.86 28.53 7.06
CA HIS A 224 -2.12 27.77 8.28
C HIS A 224 -2.09 26.27 7.96
N TYR A 225 -1.16 25.53 8.56
CA TYR A 225 -0.90 24.13 8.29
C TYR A 225 -1.08 23.25 9.53
N GLU A 226 -1.95 22.23 9.45
CA GLU A 226 -2.14 21.25 10.52
C GLU A 226 -1.78 19.84 10.04
N VAL A 227 -1.19 19.04 10.95
CA VAL A 227 -0.99 17.61 10.77
C VAL A 227 -1.83 16.88 11.81
N VAL A 228 -2.68 15.96 11.35
CA VAL A 228 -3.55 15.14 12.18
C VAL A 228 -3.16 13.69 12.00
N ILE A 229 -2.84 12.99 13.09
CA ILE A 229 -2.52 11.55 13.08
C ILE A 229 -3.51 10.84 13.99
N ASN A 230 -4.25 9.87 13.45
CA ASN A 230 -5.25 9.08 14.17
C ASN A 230 -6.26 9.96 14.94
N GLY A 231 -6.65 11.09 14.34
CA GLY A 231 -7.59 12.06 14.92
C GLY A 231 -7.00 13.02 15.96
N ARG A 232 -5.70 12.95 16.25
CA ARG A 232 -5.01 13.88 17.15
C ARG A 232 -4.18 14.89 16.36
N LEU A 233 -4.25 16.16 16.77
CA LEU A 233 -3.39 17.21 16.23
C LEU A 233 -1.97 16.99 16.73
N GLU A 234 -1.02 16.97 15.81
CA GLU A 234 0.40 16.79 16.09
C GLU A 234 1.18 18.02 15.63
N ASN A 235 2.29 18.31 16.30
CA ASN A 235 3.15 19.42 15.90
C ASN A 235 3.73 19.16 14.48
N PRO A 236 3.35 19.95 13.46
CA PRO A 236 3.84 19.77 12.09
C PRO A 236 5.36 19.86 11.95
N GLN A 237 6.03 20.64 12.80
CA GLN A 237 7.49 20.81 12.76
C GLN A 237 8.27 19.51 13.02
N LYS A 238 7.62 18.49 13.59
CA LYS A 238 8.25 17.16 13.78
C LYS A 238 8.38 16.36 12.48
N PHE A 239 7.64 16.75 11.43
CA PHE A 239 7.52 15.96 10.20
C PHE A 239 8.13 16.65 9.00
N ILE A 240 8.20 17.98 9.01
CA ILE A 240 8.88 18.76 7.97
C ILE A 240 10.37 18.46 8.07
N LEU A 241 10.91 17.67 7.13
CA LEU A 241 12.34 17.58 6.92
C LEU A 241 12.75 18.90 6.27
N ASP A 242 13.65 19.63 6.92
CA ASP A 242 14.26 20.80 6.30
C ASP A 242 14.99 20.33 5.04
N MET A 243 14.81 21.02 3.92
CA MET A 243 15.56 20.75 2.69
C MET A 243 17.07 20.85 2.94
N ALA A 244 17.49 21.60 3.97
CA ALA A 244 18.88 21.69 4.41
C ALA A 244 19.42 20.37 5.01
N ASP A 245 18.59 19.54 5.63
CA ASP A 245 19.03 18.27 6.24
C ASP A 245 19.22 17.16 5.20
N VAL A 246 18.53 17.25 4.06
CA VAL A 246 18.67 16.32 2.93
C VAL A 246 20.01 16.51 2.20
N TYR A 247 20.57 17.73 2.20
CA TYR A 247 21.87 18.01 1.58
C TYR A 247 23.10 17.68 2.44
N ARG A 248 22.92 17.28 3.70
CA ARG A 248 24.04 16.87 4.58
C ARG A 248 24.41 15.39 4.50
N ILE A 249 23.75 14.61 3.65
CA ILE A 249 23.97 13.16 3.51
C ILE A 249 24.63 12.81 2.15
N TYR A 250 25.19 13.79 1.44
CA TYR A 250 26.04 13.56 0.26
C TYR A 250 27.40 14.24 0.41
#